data_AF-A0A1Q5A264-F1
#
_entry.id   AF-A0A1Q5A264-F1
#
_cell.length_a   1.000
_cell.length_b   1.000
_cell.length_c   1.000
_cell.angle_alpha   90.00
_cell.angle_beta   90.00
_cell.angle_gamma   90.00
#
_symmetry.space_group_name_H-M   'P 1'
#
loop_
_entity.id
_entity.type
_entity.pdbx_description
1 polymer ?
#
loop_
_entity_poly.entity_id
_entity_poly.type
_entity_poly.pdbx_seq_one_letter_code
_entity_poly.pdbx_strand_id
1 'polypeptide(L)'
;MSQHAVRPFLRRGSTLAGLAGGVVVAAGAGLLLSHAFASGSAAKAAPEVVPPSANVTFDYQIGGAYTPPAGVGAVSRDRGDEPADGLYNVCYVNAFQTQPDALGWWEKNNPDLLLRDEDGDLVDDEAWGEALLDTSTADRRTRLADIVGGWIDGCAKAGFQAVEPDNLDSFERSDGLLTPEHNAEFAKLLAERAHSAGLAIGQKNTTDLLERRGRIGFDFAVAEECGRYDECADYASAYDDRVFVVEYTDRDFTKACSSVGAKVSVVRRDLDVRPAGQPGYVFRAC
;
A
#
# COMPACT_ATOMS: atom_id res chain seq x y z
N MET A 1 4.27 -17.94 -20.97
CA MET A 1 4.26 -16.83 -21.94
C MET A 1 2.82 -16.59 -22.36
N SER A 2 2.03 -15.96 -21.50
CA SER A 2 0.66 -15.53 -21.83
C SER A 2 0.70 -14.01 -21.96
N GLN A 3 0.42 -13.53 -23.17
CA GLN A 3 0.26 -12.12 -23.48
C GLN A 3 -1.17 -11.73 -23.10
N HIS A 4 -1.36 -10.95 -22.03
CA HIS A 4 -2.64 -10.30 -21.77
C HIS A 4 -2.43 -8.79 -21.77
N ALA A 5 -2.93 -8.16 -22.84
CA ALA A 5 -2.93 -6.72 -23.01
C ALA A 5 -4.01 -6.12 -22.11
N VAL A 6 -3.58 -5.44 -21.04
CA VAL A 6 -4.45 -4.77 -20.06
C VAL A 6 -5.06 -3.52 -20.70
N ARG A 7 -6.37 -3.36 -20.56
CA ARG A 7 -7.10 -2.14 -20.93
C ARG A 7 -7.21 -1.21 -19.71
N PRO A 8 -7.18 0.12 -19.89
CA PRO A 8 -7.17 1.07 -18.79
C PRO A 8 -8.59 1.29 -18.26
N PHE A 9 -8.74 1.27 -16.94
CA PHE A 9 -9.99 1.51 -16.22
C PHE A 9 -10.39 2.99 -16.25
N LEU A 10 -11.70 3.26 -16.26
CA LEU A 10 -12.28 4.60 -16.15
C LEU A 10 -13.20 4.60 -14.93
N ARG A 11 -12.81 5.29 -13.85
CA ARG A 11 -13.68 5.54 -12.71
C ARG A 11 -14.19 6.98 -12.66
N ARG A 12 -15.44 7.13 -12.23
CA ARG A 12 -16.15 8.41 -12.08
C ARG A 12 -16.19 8.79 -10.60
N GLY A 13 -15.60 9.93 -10.24
CA GLY A 13 -15.60 10.46 -8.88
C GLY A 13 -16.98 10.95 -8.42
N SER A 14 -17.22 10.85 -7.11
CA SER A 14 -18.33 11.51 -6.43
C SER A 14 -17.93 11.90 -5.00
N THR A 15 -18.16 13.17 -4.68
CA THR A 15 -17.79 13.86 -3.44
C THR A 15 -18.78 13.60 -2.30
N LEU A 16 -18.29 13.55 -1.06
CA LEU A 16 -19.11 13.46 0.16
C LEU A 16 -18.88 14.69 1.06
N ALA A 17 -19.97 15.23 1.58
CA ALA A 17 -19.99 16.34 2.53
C ALA A 17 -20.08 15.80 3.97
N GLY A 18 -19.19 16.30 4.85
CA GLY A 18 -19.14 15.95 6.27
C GLY A 18 -20.04 16.82 7.16
N LEU A 19 -20.35 16.30 8.34
CA LEU A 19 -20.96 17.05 9.46
C LEU A 19 -20.26 16.68 10.77
N ALA A 20 -19.86 17.72 11.50
CA ALA A 20 -19.21 17.67 12.81
C ALA A 20 -20.21 17.88 13.95
N GLY A 21 -19.89 17.37 15.15
CA GLY A 21 -20.58 17.71 16.39
C GLY A 21 -19.64 17.56 17.60
N GLY A 22 -19.53 18.62 18.42
CA GLY A 22 -18.85 18.63 19.73
C GLY A 22 -19.70 17.97 20.84
N VAL A 23 -19.34 17.92 22.14
CA VAL A 23 -18.98 19.01 23.06
C VAL A 23 -18.68 18.42 24.48
N VAL A 24 -17.64 18.96 25.15
CA VAL A 24 -17.46 19.33 26.60
C VAL A 24 -17.40 18.33 27.79
N VAL A 25 -16.21 18.35 28.43
CA VAL A 25 -15.78 18.53 29.87
C VAL A 25 -16.53 17.88 31.05
N ALA A 26 -15.77 17.21 31.94
CA ALA A 26 -15.86 17.36 33.41
C ALA A 26 -14.57 16.92 34.14
N ALA A 27 -14.18 17.68 35.16
CA ALA A 27 -12.99 17.52 36.01
C ALA A 27 -13.23 16.61 37.24
N GLY A 28 -12.17 16.02 37.79
CA GLY A 28 -12.20 15.34 39.08
C GLY A 28 -10.81 15.06 39.64
N ALA A 29 -10.45 15.75 40.72
CA ALA A 29 -9.20 15.60 41.46
C ALA A 29 -9.23 14.36 42.38
N GLY A 30 -8.07 13.73 42.58
CA GLY A 30 -7.88 12.65 43.54
C GLY A 30 -6.42 12.23 43.67
N LEU A 31 -5.71 12.87 44.59
CA LEU A 31 -4.30 12.62 44.94
C LEU A 31 -4.19 11.42 45.87
N LEU A 32 -3.47 10.35 45.49
CA LEU A 32 -2.90 9.38 46.42
C LEU A 32 -1.50 8.99 45.93
N LEU A 33 -0.48 9.44 46.68
CA LEU A 33 0.91 9.05 46.50
C LEU A 33 1.12 7.63 47.03
N SER A 34 1.40 6.71 46.12
CA SER A 34 1.96 5.39 46.43
C SER A 34 3.37 5.34 45.86
N HIS A 35 4.38 5.54 46.70
CA HIS A 35 5.78 5.29 46.34
C HIS A 35 6.01 3.77 46.28
N ALA A 36 5.59 3.15 45.18
CA ALA A 36 6.05 1.83 44.81
C ALA A 36 7.37 2.00 44.05
N PHE A 37 8.46 1.49 44.60
CA PHE A 37 9.68 1.21 43.85
C PHE A 37 9.38 0.11 42.82
N ALA A 38 8.75 0.49 41.71
CA ALA A 38 8.70 -0.33 40.53
C ALA A 38 10.09 -0.22 39.87
N SER A 39 10.88 -1.28 39.97
CA SER A 39 11.97 -1.53 39.03
C SER A 39 11.34 -1.68 37.65
N GLY A 40 11.08 -0.54 37.01
CA GLY A 40 10.55 -0.47 35.66
C GLY A 40 11.60 -1.04 34.73
N SER A 41 11.35 -2.24 34.22
CA SER A 41 11.90 -2.65 32.94
C SER A 41 11.55 -1.50 31.98
N ALA A 42 12.55 -0.73 31.54
CA ALA A 42 12.30 0.37 30.62
C ALA A 42 11.56 -0.22 29.42
N ALA A 43 10.28 0.13 29.26
CA ALA A 43 9.53 -0.26 28.09
C ALA A 43 10.34 0.21 26.89
N LYS A 44 10.77 -0.73 26.04
CA LYS A 44 11.50 -0.41 24.82
C LYS A 44 10.64 0.57 24.05
N ALA A 45 11.16 1.78 23.81
CA ALA A 45 10.44 2.79 23.06
C ALA A 45 9.94 2.17 21.75
N ALA A 46 8.70 2.48 21.37
CA ALA A 46 8.17 2.05 20.09
C ALA A 46 9.14 2.47 18.98
N PRO A 47 9.42 1.59 18.00
CA PRO A 47 10.28 1.96 16.88
C PRO A 47 9.71 3.19 16.18
N GLU A 48 10.59 4.13 15.82
CA GLU A 48 10.20 5.36 15.14
C GLU A 48 9.78 5.05 13.70
N VAL A 49 8.57 5.46 13.32
CA VAL A 49 8.07 5.35 11.95
C VAL A 49 8.64 6.52 11.15
N VAL A 50 9.43 6.20 10.11
CA VAL A 50 10.07 7.19 9.24
C VAL A 50 9.51 7.06 7.83
N PRO A 51 8.70 8.03 7.34
CA PRO A 51 8.23 8.08 5.96
C PRO A 51 9.37 8.31 4.97
N PRO A 52 9.19 8.02 3.67
CA PRO A 52 10.18 8.37 2.66
C PRO A 52 10.36 9.89 2.55
N SER A 53 11.54 10.32 2.11
CA SER A 53 11.77 11.72 1.74
C SER A 53 11.07 12.04 0.43
N ALA A 54 10.46 13.23 0.34
CA ALA A 54 9.88 13.71 -0.92
C ALA A 54 10.96 13.84 -2.01
N ASN A 55 10.57 13.56 -3.25
CA ASN A 55 11.43 13.60 -4.43
C ASN A 55 12.74 12.80 -4.34
N VAL A 56 12.80 11.72 -3.56
CA VAL A 56 13.93 10.80 -3.60
C VAL A 56 13.85 9.96 -4.88
N THR A 57 14.93 9.86 -5.67
CA THR A 57 14.93 9.02 -6.87
C THR A 57 14.51 7.59 -6.53
N PHE A 58 13.47 7.09 -7.19
CA PHE A 58 12.80 5.83 -6.87
C PHE A 58 12.97 4.79 -7.98
N ASP A 59 13.06 3.52 -7.60
CA ASP A 59 13.00 2.38 -8.53
C ASP A 59 11.97 1.34 -8.06
N TYR A 60 11.06 0.96 -8.96
CA TYR A 60 10.03 -0.04 -8.69
C TYR A 60 10.54 -1.41 -9.12
N GLN A 61 10.83 -2.28 -8.15
CA GLN A 61 11.49 -3.58 -8.32
C GLN A 61 10.63 -4.74 -7.80
N ILE A 62 9.31 -4.65 -7.94
CA ILE A 62 8.39 -5.71 -7.49
C ILE A 62 8.42 -6.97 -8.38
N GLY A 63 8.91 -6.86 -9.62
CA GLY A 63 9.14 -8.01 -10.52
C GLY A 63 10.44 -8.78 -10.25
N GLY A 64 11.17 -8.42 -9.18
CA GLY A 64 12.39 -9.07 -8.73
C GLY A 64 13.51 -8.09 -8.39
N ALA A 65 14.23 -8.35 -7.32
CA ALA A 65 15.36 -7.53 -6.88
C ALA A 65 16.54 -7.53 -7.86
N TYR A 66 17.14 -6.35 -8.04
CA TYR A 66 18.42 -6.16 -8.72
C TYR A 66 19.15 -4.95 -8.14
N THR A 67 20.47 -4.85 -8.36
CA THR A 67 21.25 -3.69 -7.92
C THR A 67 20.64 -2.39 -8.46
N PRO A 68 20.13 -1.49 -7.60
CA PRO A 68 19.49 -0.27 -8.06
C PRO A 68 20.46 0.61 -8.87
N PRO A 69 20.01 1.29 -9.93
CA PRO A 69 20.82 2.23 -10.68
C PRO A 69 21.44 3.30 -9.79
N ALA A 70 22.61 3.82 -10.20
CA ALA A 70 23.27 4.90 -9.47
C ALA A 70 22.35 6.13 -9.33
N GLY A 71 22.30 6.69 -8.13
CA GLY A 71 21.46 7.86 -7.81
C GLY A 71 20.05 7.52 -7.32
N VAL A 72 19.64 6.24 -7.36
CA VAL A 72 18.43 5.76 -6.67
C VAL A 72 18.64 5.83 -5.16
N GLY A 73 17.68 6.42 -4.45
CA GLY A 73 17.67 6.55 -2.99
C GLY A 73 16.56 5.74 -2.30
N ALA A 74 15.55 5.30 -3.05
CA ALA A 74 14.47 4.47 -2.54
C ALA A 74 14.08 3.37 -3.55
N VAL A 75 13.63 2.22 -3.04
CA VAL A 75 13.11 1.12 -3.86
C VAL A 75 11.85 0.54 -3.25
N SER A 76 10.99 -0.04 -4.09
CA SER A 76 9.98 -1.00 -3.63
C SER A 76 10.29 -2.40 -4.18
N ARG A 77 10.22 -3.42 -3.33
CA ARG A 77 10.51 -4.83 -3.66
C ARG A 77 9.47 -5.75 -3.07
N ASP A 78 9.23 -6.90 -3.71
CA ASP A 78 8.37 -7.94 -3.15
C ASP A 78 8.86 -8.37 -1.76
N ARG A 79 7.93 -8.71 -0.86
CA ARG A 79 8.24 -9.19 0.50
C ARG A 79 9.13 -10.45 0.54
N GLY A 80 9.23 -11.19 -0.56
CA GLY A 80 10.11 -12.34 -0.72
C GLY A 80 11.56 -11.98 -1.06
N ASP A 81 11.82 -10.75 -1.48
CA ASP A 81 13.15 -10.25 -1.86
C ASP A 81 13.85 -9.55 -0.71
N GLU A 82 15.19 -9.55 -0.73
CA GLU A 82 16.00 -8.83 0.26
C GLU A 82 15.92 -7.30 0.03
N PRO A 83 15.94 -6.48 1.10
CA PRO A 83 16.13 -5.03 0.97
C PRO A 83 17.46 -4.67 0.27
N ALA A 84 17.50 -3.50 -0.35
CA ALA A 84 18.72 -2.89 -0.85
C ALA A 84 19.45 -2.13 0.26
N ASP A 85 20.71 -2.49 0.50
CA ASP A 85 21.55 -1.84 1.50
C ASP A 85 21.68 -0.33 1.28
N GLY A 86 21.52 0.44 2.36
CA GLY A 86 21.76 1.89 2.37
C GLY A 86 20.69 2.74 1.69
N LEU A 87 19.59 2.13 1.23
CA LEU A 87 18.45 2.82 0.61
C LEU A 87 17.21 2.80 1.50
N TYR A 88 16.21 3.61 1.16
CA TYR A 88 14.88 3.49 1.73
C TYR A 88 14.10 2.37 1.03
N ASN A 89 13.73 1.32 1.77
CA ASN A 89 13.11 0.12 1.23
C ASN A 89 11.63 0.02 1.62
N VAL A 90 10.78 0.02 0.59
CA VAL A 90 9.35 -0.28 0.69
C VAL A 90 9.14 -1.76 0.38
N CYS A 91 8.40 -2.45 1.24
CA CYS A 91 8.05 -3.86 1.10
C CYS A 91 6.68 -3.98 0.44
N TYR A 92 6.64 -4.51 -0.78
CA TYR A 92 5.41 -4.81 -1.48
C TYR A 92 4.72 -6.02 -0.87
N VAL A 93 3.42 -5.87 -0.59
CA VAL A 93 2.57 -6.93 -0.06
C VAL A 93 1.25 -6.92 -0.83
N ASN A 94 0.97 -7.96 -1.62
CA ASN A 94 -0.37 -8.15 -2.16
C ASN A 94 -1.34 -8.48 -1.02
N ALA A 95 -2.10 -7.48 -0.58
CA ALA A 95 -2.81 -7.51 0.70
C ALA A 95 -4.32 -7.72 0.54
N PHE A 96 -4.88 -7.40 -0.63
CA PHE A 96 -6.34 -7.42 -0.88
C PHE A 96 -6.74 -8.44 -1.96
N GLN A 97 -5.76 -9.12 -2.58
CA GLN A 97 -5.94 -10.23 -3.50
C GLN A 97 -4.98 -11.37 -3.12
N THR A 98 -5.22 -12.55 -3.66
CA THR A 98 -4.25 -13.66 -3.62
C THR A 98 -3.21 -13.49 -4.74
N GLN A 99 -1.99 -13.96 -4.54
CA GLN A 99 -1.10 -14.23 -5.69
C GLN A 99 -1.49 -15.57 -6.36
N PRO A 100 -1.29 -15.74 -7.68
CA PRO A 100 -1.72 -16.94 -8.40
C PRO A 100 -1.11 -18.24 -7.85
N ASP A 101 0.12 -18.18 -7.36
CA ASP A 101 0.82 -19.31 -6.73
C ASP A 101 0.41 -19.56 -5.27
N ALA A 102 -0.28 -18.61 -4.64
CA ALA A 102 -0.78 -18.69 -3.27
C ALA A 102 -2.25 -19.13 -3.18
N LEU A 103 -3.03 -19.09 -4.27
CA LEU A 103 -4.47 -19.39 -4.26
C LEU A 103 -4.78 -20.75 -3.61
N GLY A 104 -4.07 -21.81 -3.98
CA GLY A 104 -4.31 -23.15 -3.41
C GLY A 104 -4.04 -23.24 -1.90
N TRP A 105 -3.19 -22.38 -1.35
CA TRP A 105 -3.02 -22.27 0.11
C TRP A 105 -4.23 -21.60 0.75
N TRP A 106 -4.76 -20.54 0.15
CA TRP A 106 -5.97 -19.86 0.63
C TRP A 106 -7.18 -20.79 0.61
N GLU A 107 -7.44 -21.48 -0.51
CA GLU A 107 -8.55 -22.43 -0.61
C GLU A 107 -8.47 -23.55 0.43
N LYS A 108 -7.25 -23.99 0.78
CA LYS A 108 -7.05 -25.05 1.76
C LYS A 108 -7.20 -24.57 3.21
N ASN A 109 -6.66 -23.40 3.54
CA ASN A 109 -6.48 -22.98 4.94
C ASN A 109 -7.47 -21.90 5.38
N ASN A 110 -7.95 -21.07 4.44
CA ASN A 110 -8.83 -19.93 4.71
C ASN A 110 -9.84 -19.71 3.55
N PRO A 111 -10.59 -20.74 3.11
CA PRO A 111 -11.47 -20.64 1.94
C PRO A 111 -12.59 -19.62 2.10
N ASP A 112 -12.95 -19.27 3.34
CA ASP A 112 -13.99 -18.33 3.69
C ASP A 112 -13.52 -16.87 3.75
N LEU A 113 -12.20 -16.65 3.59
CA LEU A 113 -11.59 -15.33 3.42
C LEU A 113 -11.39 -14.97 1.95
N LEU A 114 -11.72 -15.87 1.02
CA LEU A 114 -11.80 -15.58 -0.41
C LEU A 114 -13.19 -15.02 -0.73
N LEU A 115 -13.24 -13.94 -1.51
CA LEU A 115 -14.49 -13.35 -1.95
C LEU A 115 -15.18 -14.30 -2.93
N ARG A 116 -16.46 -14.55 -2.66
CA ARG A 116 -17.31 -15.39 -3.49
C ARG A 116 -18.62 -14.69 -3.80
N ASP A 117 -19.15 -14.97 -4.98
CA ASP A 117 -20.46 -14.49 -5.40
C ASP A 117 -21.61 -15.32 -4.79
N GLU A 118 -22.83 -15.04 -5.24
CA GLU A 118 -24.05 -15.73 -4.76
C GLU A 118 -24.10 -17.22 -5.17
N ASP A 119 -23.42 -17.59 -6.26
CA ASP A 119 -23.32 -18.98 -6.75
C ASP A 119 -22.17 -19.75 -6.08
N GLY A 120 -21.32 -19.04 -5.33
CA GLY A 120 -20.19 -19.59 -4.57
C GLY A 120 -18.89 -19.63 -5.37
N ASP A 121 -18.87 -19.04 -6.56
CA ASP A 121 -17.69 -18.94 -7.41
C ASP A 121 -16.75 -17.85 -6.90
N LEU A 122 -15.45 -17.99 -7.19
CA LEU A 122 -14.45 -16.99 -6.80
C LEU A 122 -14.65 -15.72 -7.62
N VAL A 123 -14.54 -14.58 -6.95
CA VAL A 123 -14.50 -13.28 -7.61
C VAL A 123 -13.04 -12.94 -7.87
N ASP A 124 -12.66 -12.95 -9.14
CA ASP A 124 -11.29 -12.80 -9.59
C ASP A 124 -11.07 -11.46 -10.30
N ASP A 125 -9.86 -10.94 -10.19
CA ASP A 125 -9.36 -9.92 -11.10
C ASP A 125 -9.04 -10.54 -12.45
N GLU A 126 -9.91 -10.38 -13.44
CA GLU A 126 -9.74 -10.98 -14.77
C GLU A 126 -8.40 -10.59 -15.44
N ALA A 127 -7.84 -9.42 -15.12
CA ALA A 127 -6.58 -8.98 -15.71
C ALA A 127 -5.38 -9.79 -15.22
N TRP A 128 -5.45 -10.29 -13.97
CA TRP A 128 -4.33 -10.92 -13.27
C TRP A 128 -4.60 -12.38 -12.87
N GLY A 129 -5.84 -12.85 -12.94
CA GLY A 129 -6.24 -14.19 -12.49
C GLY A 129 -6.08 -14.38 -10.99
N GLU A 130 -6.28 -13.31 -10.22
CA GLU A 130 -6.06 -13.26 -8.78
C GLU A 130 -7.40 -13.13 -8.04
N ALA A 131 -7.68 -14.07 -7.14
CA ALA A 131 -8.90 -14.05 -6.33
C ALA A 131 -8.88 -12.89 -5.32
N LEU A 132 -10.00 -12.19 -5.19
CA LEU A 132 -10.15 -11.12 -4.22
C LEU A 132 -10.28 -11.68 -2.79
N LEU A 133 -9.74 -10.96 -1.82
CA LEU A 133 -9.94 -11.27 -0.40
C LEU A 133 -11.22 -10.60 0.11
N ASP A 134 -11.96 -11.31 0.94
CA ASP A 134 -13.26 -10.86 1.44
C ASP A 134 -13.10 -9.94 2.67
N THR A 135 -13.13 -8.63 2.43
CA THR A 135 -13.03 -7.60 3.48
C THR A 135 -14.41 -7.18 4.05
N SER A 136 -15.50 -7.85 3.68
CA SER A 136 -16.88 -7.38 3.92
C SER A 136 -17.28 -7.32 5.40
N THR A 137 -16.73 -8.20 6.24
CA THR A 137 -17.07 -8.26 7.67
C THR A 137 -15.88 -7.95 8.57
N ALA A 138 -16.15 -7.43 9.76
CA ALA A 138 -15.10 -7.13 10.73
C ALA A 138 -14.30 -8.38 11.17
N ASP A 139 -14.97 -9.53 11.27
CA ASP A 139 -14.32 -10.81 11.58
C ASP A 139 -13.32 -11.20 10.48
N ARG A 140 -13.75 -11.15 9.21
CA ARG A 140 -12.88 -11.45 8.07
C ARG A 140 -11.70 -10.50 7.99
N ARG A 141 -11.92 -9.20 8.15
CA ARG A 141 -10.83 -8.20 8.19
C ARG A 141 -9.82 -8.45 9.29
N THR A 142 -10.28 -8.85 10.48
CA THR A 142 -9.39 -9.18 11.61
C THR A 142 -8.52 -10.40 11.27
N ARG A 143 -9.13 -11.47 10.75
CA ARG A 143 -8.40 -12.69 10.36
C ARG A 143 -7.45 -12.47 9.19
N LEU A 144 -7.86 -11.67 8.20
CA LEU A 144 -6.99 -11.22 7.11
C LEU A 144 -5.81 -10.40 7.67
N ALA A 145 -6.05 -9.49 8.61
CA ALA A 145 -5.01 -8.69 9.23
C ALA A 145 -4.03 -9.52 10.05
N ASP A 146 -4.45 -10.64 10.65
CA ASP A 146 -3.54 -11.57 11.32
C ASP A 146 -2.58 -12.25 10.32
N ILE A 147 -3.09 -12.64 9.15
CA ILE A 147 -2.28 -13.28 8.09
C ILE A 147 -1.34 -12.27 7.44
N VAL A 148 -1.90 -11.19 6.90
CA VAL A 148 -1.15 -10.13 6.19
C VAL A 148 -0.23 -9.39 7.16
N GLY A 149 -0.67 -9.19 8.41
CA GLY A 149 0.15 -8.61 9.47
C GLY A 149 1.39 -9.45 9.80
N GLY A 150 1.30 -10.78 9.69
CA GLY A 150 2.47 -11.66 9.78
C GLY A 150 3.49 -11.42 8.66
N TRP A 151 3.02 -11.05 7.45
CA TRP A 151 3.91 -10.67 6.34
C TRP A 151 4.55 -9.30 6.57
N ILE A 152 3.78 -8.32 7.07
CA ILE A 152 4.28 -6.99 7.46
C ILE A 152 5.37 -7.11 8.53
N ASP A 153 5.18 -7.96 9.54
CA ASP A 153 6.22 -8.24 10.54
C ASP A 153 7.48 -8.84 9.90
N GLY A 154 7.30 -9.68 8.87
CA GLY A 154 8.39 -10.24 8.09
C GLY A 154 9.22 -9.14 7.42
N CYS A 155 8.56 -8.17 6.78
CA CYS A 155 9.21 -6.99 6.21
C CYS A 155 10.02 -6.21 7.26
N ALA A 156 9.43 -5.96 8.45
CA ALA A 156 10.14 -5.29 9.53
C ALA A 156 11.39 -6.06 10.00
N LYS A 157 11.27 -7.39 10.14
CA LYS A 157 12.40 -8.27 10.53
C LYS A 157 13.49 -8.32 9.46
N ALA A 158 13.12 -8.26 8.19
CA ALA A 158 14.05 -8.23 7.06
C ALA A 158 14.77 -6.88 6.93
N GLY A 159 14.27 -5.83 7.59
CA GLY A 159 14.90 -4.51 7.60
C GLY A 159 14.34 -3.55 6.57
N PHE A 160 13.12 -3.75 6.09
CA PHE A 160 12.38 -2.73 5.33
C PHE A 160 12.03 -1.54 6.24
N GLN A 161 11.79 -0.37 5.64
CA GLN A 161 11.38 0.86 6.36
C GLN A 161 9.88 1.13 6.21
N ALA A 162 9.26 0.56 5.18
CA ALA A 162 7.86 0.76 4.86
C ALA A 162 7.23 -0.47 4.24
N VAL A 163 5.90 -0.47 4.17
CA VAL A 163 5.11 -1.44 3.40
C VAL A 163 4.18 -0.71 2.41
N GLU A 164 3.96 -1.31 1.24
CA GLU A 164 2.87 -0.93 0.32
C GLU A 164 1.88 -2.10 0.19
N PRO A 165 0.70 -2.02 0.83
CA PRO A 165 -0.35 -3.02 0.64
C PRO A 165 -1.04 -2.79 -0.71
N ASP A 166 -0.83 -3.70 -1.66
CA ASP A 166 -1.36 -3.61 -3.02
C ASP A 166 -2.83 -4.04 -3.10
N ASN A 167 -3.49 -3.64 -4.19
CA ASN A 167 -4.91 -3.94 -4.47
C ASN A 167 -5.92 -3.31 -3.49
N LEU A 168 -5.56 -2.19 -2.85
CA LEU A 168 -6.46 -1.41 -1.98
C LEU A 168 -7.80 -1.07 -2.66
N ASP A 169 -7.80 -0.95 -3.97
CA ASP A 169 -8.96 -0.69 -4.80
C ASP A 169 -9.77 -1.94 -5.14
N SER A 170 -9.50 -3.13 -4.59
CA SER A 170 -10.15 -4.39 -5.01
C SER A 170 -11.70 -4.33 -5.04
N PHE A 171 -12.31 -3.44 -4.27
CA PHE A 171 -13.75 -3.17 -4.34
C PHE A 171 -14.25 -2.72 -5.73
N GLU A 172 -13.40 -2.15 -6.61
CA GLU A 172 -13.79 -1.85 -8.01
C GLU A 172 -14.10 -3.09 -8.83
N ARG A 173 -13.48 -4.21 -8.47
CA ARG A 173 -13.51 -5.47 -9.21
C ARG A 173 -14.30 -6.55 -8.46
N SER A 174 -15.14 -6.12 -7.53
CA SER A 174 -15.86 -7.01 -6.60
C SER A 174 -17.32 -7.25 -6.97
N ASP A 175 -17.77 -6.81 -8.15
CA ASP A 175 -19.19 -6.83 -8.57
C ASP A 175 -20.15 -6.19 -7.55
N GLY A 176 -19.66 -5.21 -6.78
CA GLY A 176 -20.42 -4.51 -5.74
C GLY A 176 -20.52 -5.26 -4.41
N LEU A 177 -19.86 -6.40 -4.26
CA LEU A 177 -19.82 -7.17 -3.02
C LEU A 177 -18.93 -6.51 -1.95
N LEU A 178 -17.92 -5.74 -2.37
CA LEU A 178 -17.09 -4.92 -1.49
C LEU A 178 -17.36 -3.43 -1.70
N THR A 179 -17.13 -2.66 -0.64
CA THR A 179 -17.28 -1.20 -0.64
C THR A 179 -15.94 -0.52 -0.34
N PRO A 180 -15.77 0.77 -0.68
CA PRO A 180 -14.60 1.53 -0.26
C PRO A 180 -14.38 1.50 1.25
N GLU A 181 -15.45 1.44 2.05
CA GLU A 181 -15.35 1.38 3.52
C GLU A 181 -14.83 0.02 4.01
N HIS A 182 -15.20 -1.09 3.35
CA HIS A 182 -14.66 -2.41 3.70
C HIS A 182 -13.13 -2.42 3.57
N ASN A 183 -12.61 -1.91 2.46
CA ASN A 183 -11.17 -1.87 2.23
C ASN A 183 -10.47 -0.82 3.11
N ALA A 184 -11.10 0.34 3.37
CA ALA A 184 -10.54 1.34 4.29
C ALA A 184 -10.39 0.82 5.72
N GLU A 185 -11.39 0.09 6.23
CA GLU A 185 -11.33 -0.50 7.57
C GLU A 185 -10.30 -1.63 7.67
N PHE A 186 -10.07 -2.37 6.57
CA PHE A 186 -9.01 -3.36 6.55
C PHE A 186 -7.62 -2.71 6.48
N ALA A 187 -7.45 -1.72 5.60
CA ALA A 187 -6.22 -0.94 5.49
C ALA A 187 -5.82 -0.31 6.82
N LYS A 188 -6.80 0.14 7.62
CA LYS A 188 -6.56 0.68 8.95
C LYS A 188 -5.91 -0.35 9.90
N LEU A 189 -6.38 -1.60 9.89
CA LEU A 189 -5.75 -2.66 10.68
C LEU A 189 -4.31 -2.92 10.24
N LEU A 190 -4.04 -2.86 8.93
CA LEU A 190 -2.70 -3.01 8.38
C LEU A 190 -1.79 -1.83 8.77
N ALA A 191 -2.30 -0.61 8.77
CA ALA A 191 -1.56 0.58 9.20
C ALA A 191 -1.19 0.51 10.68
N GLU A 192 -2.15 0.16 11.54
CA GLU A 192 -1.89 -0.08 12.96
C GLU A 192 -0.81 -1.14 13.18
N ARG A 193 -0.81 -2.21 12.38
CA ARG A 193 0.21 -3.26 12.44
C ARG A 193 1.57 -2.75 11.96
N ALA A 194 1.64 -2.06 10.83
CA ALA A 194 2.86 -1.51 10.26
C ALA A 194 3.53 -0.54 11.25
N HIS A 195 2.76 0.41 11.79
CA HIS A 195 3.27 1.37 12.78
C HIS A 195 3.75 0.69 14.05
N SER A 196 3.04 -0.33 14.54
CA SER A 196 3.46 -1.13 15.69
C SER A 196 4.79 -1.88 15.45
N ALA A 197 5.06 -2.23 14.20
CA ALA A 197 6.31 -2.86 13.75
C ALA A 197 7.42 -1.84 13.42
N GLY A 198 7.13 -0.52 13.45
CA GLY A 198 8.08 0.53 13.11
C GLY A 198 8.21 0.81 11.61
N LEU A 199 7.22 0.40 10.83
CA LEU A 199 7.15 0.60 9.39
C LEU A 199 6.20 1.75 9.06
N ALA A 200 6.56 2.59 8.10
CA ALA A 200 5.59 3.46 7.44
C ALA A 200 4.69 2.63 6.50
N ILE A 201 3.50 3.13 6.19
CA ILE A 201 2.56 2.43 5.29
C ILE A 201 2.09 3.35 4.17
N GLY A 202 2.22 2.86 2.93
CA GLY A 202 1.83 3.57 1.72
C GLY A 202 0.39 3.29 1.31
N GLN A 203 -0.32 4.30 0.86
CA GLN A 203 -1.55 4.11 0.08
C GLN A 203 -1.16 3.66 -1.33
N LYS A 204 -1.65 2.50 -1.77
CA LYS A 204 -1.55 2.07 -3.17
C LYS A 204 -2.76 2.55 -3.97
N ASN A 205 -2.52 3.36 -5.00
CA ASN A 205 -3.55 3.86 -5.91
C ASN A 205 -4.78 4.41 -5.14
N THR A 206 -5.99 4.25 -5.67
CA THR A 206 -7.25 4.50 -4.95
C THR A 206 -7.48 5.96 -4.52
N THR A 207 -7.56 6.89 -5.48
CA THR A 207 -7.84 8.31 -5.22
C THR A 207 -9.13 8.53 -4.42
N ASP A 208 -10.12 7.65 -4.57
CA ASP A 208 -11.38 7.62 -3.79
C ASP A 208 -11.18 7.60 -2.26
N LEU A 209 -10.00 7.19 -1.76
CA LEU A 209 -9.69 7.11 -0.33
C LEU A 209 -8.76 8.22 0.18
N LEU A 210 -8.34 9.19 -0.64
CA LEU A 210 -7.41 10.25 -0.23
C LEU A 210 -7.90 11.07 0.98
N GLU A 211 -9.20 11.37 1.05
CA GLU A 211 -9.79 12.09 2.19
C GLU A 211 -9.77 11.27 3.48
N ARG A 212 -9.68 9.93 3.37
CA ARG A 212 -9.69 9.00 4.50
C ARG A 212 -8.29 8.60 4.95
N ARG A 213 -7.24 8.97 4.21
CA ARG A 213 -5.84 8.57 4.48
C ARG A 213 -5.40 8.76 5.93
N GLY A 214 -5.79 9.87 6.57
CA GLY A 214 -5.43 10.16 7.96
C GLY A 214 -6.19 9.31 8.97
N ARG A 215 -7.44 8.91 8.66
CA ARG A 215 -8.20 7.95 9.47
C ARG A 215 -7.63 6.53 9.35
N ILE A 216 -7.18 6.18 8.14
CA ILE A 216 -6.57 4.87 7.86
C ILE A 216 -5.17 4.78 8.47
N GLY A 217 -4.39 5.86 8.41
CA GLY A 217 -3.02 5.92 8.92
C GLY A 217 -1.95 5.82 7.83
N PHE A 218 -2.25 6.17 6.58
CA PHE A 218 -1.23 6.17 5.51
C PHE A 218 -0.25 7.34 5.67
N ASP A 219 1.03 7.07 5.40
CA ASP A 219 2.14 8.00 5.58
C ASP A 219 2.67 8.60 4.25
N PHE A 220 2.50 7.86 3.15
CA PHE A 220 2.93 8.20 1.79
C PHE A 220 2.03 7.50 0.76
N ALA A 221 2.27 7.70 -0.54
CA ALA A 221 1.56 6.96 -1.58
C ALA A 221 2.49 6.32 -2.62
N VAL A 222 2.04 5.21 -3.18
CA VAL A 222 2.55 4.63 -4.43
C VAL A 222 1.42 4.64 -5.43
N ALA A 223 1.58 5.41 -6.51
CA ALA A 223 0.54 5.66 -7.50
C ALA A 223 1.01 5.25 -8.89
N GLU A 224 0.34 4.28 -9.48
CA GLU A 224 0.55 3.81 -10.84
C GLU A 224 -0.30 4.63 -11.80
N GLU A 225 0.32 5.08 -12.90
CA GLU A 225 -0.33 5.79 -13.99
C GLU A 225 -1.09 7.07 -13.58
N CYS A 226 -0.73 7.75 -12.48
CA CYS A 226 -1.41 8.99 -12.09
C CYS A 226 -1.31 10.07 -13.17
N GLY A 227 -0.25 10.07 -13.99
CA GLY A 227 -0.07 10.98 -15.11
C GLY A 227 -1.06 10.67 -16.22
N ARG A 228 -1.36 9.39 -16.44
CA ARG A 228 -2.41 8.94 -17.37
C ARG A 228 -3.78 9.44 -16.94
N TYR A 229 -4.10 9.36 -15.65
CA TYR A 229 -5.42 9.64 -15.08
C TYR A 229 -5.60 11.08 -14.56
N ASP A 230 -4.56 11.94 -14.68
CA ASP A 230 -4.57 13.32 -14.17
C ASP A 230 -4.70 13.42 -12.64
N GLU A 231 -4.18 12.43 -11.91
CA GLU A 231 -4.34 12.29 -10.46
C GLU A 231 -3.09 12.69 -9.65
N CYS A 232 -1.94 12.90 -10.30
CA CYS A 232 -0.67 13.06 -9.58
C CYS A 232 -0.67 14.25 -8.61
N ALA A 233 -1.35 15.35 -8.97
CA ALA A 233 -1.43 16.53 -8.13
C ALA A 233 -2.23 16.28 -6.85
N ASP A 234 -3.25 15.41 -6.90
CA ASP A 234 -4.08 15.07 -5.76
C ASP A 234 -3.28 14.24 -4.75
N TYR A 235 -2.51 13.25 -5.22
CA TYR A 235 -1.57 12.51 -4.36
C TYR A 235 -0.51 13.43 -3.76
N ALA A 236 0.13 14.27 -4.58
CA ALA A 236 1.18 15.19 -4.13
C ALA A 236 0.67 16.11 -3.01
N SER A 237 -0.52 16.70 -3.18
CA SER A 237 -1.15 17.55 -2.18
C SER A 237 -1.57 16.77 -0.93
N ALA A 238 -1.99 15.52 -1.06
CA ALA A 238 -2.45 14.71 0.06
C ALA A 238 -1.30 14.27 0.96
N TYR A 239 -0.12 14.00 0.40
CA TYR A 239 0.99 13.34 1.09
C TYR A 239 2.22 14.24 1.31
N ASP A 240 2.07 15.56 1.16
CA ASP A 240 3.19 16.52 1.24
C ASP A 240 4.35 16.12 0.31
N ASP A 241 3.99 15.80 -0.94
CA ASP A 241 4.90 15.35 -2.01
C ASP A 241 5.62 13.99 -1.75
N ARG A 242 5.30 13.27 -0.67
CA ARG A 242 5.79 11.90 -0.40
C ARG A 242 5.02 10.88 -1.24
N VAL A 243 5.29 10.90 -2.54
CA VAL A 243 4.61 10.06 -3.52
C VAL A 243 5.63 9.42 -4.44
N PHE A 244 5.52 8.10 -4.61
CA PHE A 244 6.19 7.34 -5.64
C PHE A 244 5.22 7.12 -6.80
N VAL A 245 5.48 7.77 -7.93
CA VAL A 245 4.69 7.63 -9.15
C VAL A 245 5.35 6.61 -10.07
N VAL A 246 4.59 5.64 -10.56
CA VAL A 246 5.06 4.63 -11.51
C VAL A 246 4.30 4.79 -12.82
N GLU A 247 5.01 5.01 -13.92
CA GLU A 247 4.44 5.17 -15.26
C GLU A 247 4.90 4.06 -16.18
N TYR A 248 3.97 3.51 -16.97
CA TYR A 248 4.24 2.38 -17.86
C TYR A 248 4.37 2.76 -19.34
N THR A 249 4.15 4.03 -19.68
CA THR A 249 4.33 4.56 -21.04
C THR A 249 5.18 5.82 -21.05
N ASP A 250 5.83 6.08 -22.18
CA ASP A 250 6.67 7.27 -22.34
C ASP A 250 5.85 8.57 -22.34
N ARG A 251 4.62 8.50 -22.85
CA ARG A 251 3.69 9.62 -22.88
C ARG A 251 3.31 10.02 -21.45
N ASP A 252 2.89 9.05 -20.65
CA ASP A 252 2.37 9.30 -19.31
C ASP A 252 3.52 9.68 -18.35
N PHE A 253 4.69 9.06 -18.49
CA PHE A 253 5.93 9.49 -17.81
C PHE A 253 6.28 10.96 -18.11
N THR A 254 6.30 11.35 -19.39
CA THR A 254 6.62 12.73 -19.77
C THR A 254 5.60 13.72 -19.19
N LYS A 255 4.33 13.33 -19.14
CA LYS A 255 3.24 14.12 -18.57
C LYS A 255 3.42 14.28 -17.05
N ALA A 256 3.67 13.20 -16.32
CA ALA A 256 3.93 13.22 -14.88
C ALA A 256 5.19 14.02 -14.52
N CYS A 257 6.31 13.83 -15.24
CA CYS A 257 7.52 14.63 -15.04
C CYS A 257 7.26 16.13 -15.20
N SER A 258 6.50 16.51 -16.23
CA SER A 258 6.22 17.91 -16.53
C SER A 258 5.27 18.56 -15.53
N SER A 259 4.37 17.79 -14.91
CA SER A 259 3.38 18.30 -13.96
C SER A 259 3.89 18.32 -12.52
N VAL A 260 4.55 17.24 -12.07
CA VAL A 260 4.88 17.01 -10.65
C VAL A 260 6.31 16.56 -10.38
N GLY A 261 7.12 16.19 -11.39
CA GLY A 261 8.48 15.64 -11.19
C GLY A 261 9.49 16.57 -10.47
N ALA A 262 9.19 17.87 -10.37
CA ALA A 262 9.98 18.76 -9.52
C ALA A 262 9.79 18.50 -8.00
N LYS A 263 8.76 17.75 -7.61
CA LYS A 263 8.29 17.60 -6.22
C LYS A 263 8.16 16.14 -5.78
N VAL A 264 7.70 15.26 -6.65
CA VAL A 264 7.47 13.84 -6.34
C VAL A 264 8.42 12.97 -7.14
N SER A 265 8.63 11.75 -6.66
CA SER A 265 9.45 10.76 -7.33
C SER A 265 8.66 10.11 -8.47
N VAL A 266 9.11 10.20 -9.71
CA VAL A 266 8.44 9.60 -10.86
C VAL A 266 9.37 8.62 -11.56
N VAL A 267 8.96 7.36 -11.65
CA VAL A 267 9.72 6.32 -12.35
C VAL A 267 8.95 5.81 -13.55
N ARG A 268 9.67 5.58 -14.65
CA ARG A 268 9.20 4.86 -15.82
C ARG A 268 9.71 3.43 -15.77
N ARG A 269 8.79 2.46 -15.72
CA ARG A 269 9.09 1.02 -15.73
C ARG A 269 8.32 0.32 -16.83
N ASP A 270 8.80 -0.82 -17.31
CA ASP A 270 7.99 -1.69 -18.15
C ASP A 270 6.84 -2.32 -17.34
N LEU A 271 5.76 -2.73 -18.01
CA LEU A 271 4.54 -3.21 -17.35
C LEU A 271 4.79 -4.43 -16.46
N ASP A 272 5.73 -5.30 -16.85
CA ASP A 272 6.07 -6.51 -16.08
C ASP A 272 7.14 -6.22 -15.00
N VAL A 273 7.55 -4.95 -14.85
CA VAL A 273 8.50 -4.48 -13.83
C VAL A 273 9.79 -5.32 -13.81
N ARG A 274 10.31 -5.65 -14.99
CA ARG A 274 11.38 -6.65 -15.13
C ARG A 274 12.67 -6.22 -14.42
N PRO A 275 13.45 -7.16 -13.87
CA PRO A 275 14.79 -6.89 -13.37
C PRO A 275 15.77 -6.39 -14.45
N ALA A 276 16.75 -5.59 -14.05
CA ALA A 276 17.81 -5.13 -14.94
C ALA A 276 18.54 -6.32 -15.62
N GLY A 277 18.81 -6.18 -16.92
CA GLY A 277 19.44 -7.22 -17.73
C GLY A 277 18.46 -8.18 -18.41
N GLN A 278 17.18 -8.16 -18.07
CA GLN A 278 16.16 -8.91 -18.81
C GLN A 278 15.72 -8.16 -20.08
N PRO A 279 15.40 -8.88 -21.17
CA PRO A 279 14.85 -8.26 -22.38
C PRO A 279 13.56 -7.48 -22.07
N GLY A 280 13.49 -6.23 -22.51
CA GLY A 280 12.33 -5.35 -22.27
C GLY A 280 12.39 -4.53 -20.98
N TYR A 281 13.46 -4.66 -20.18
CA TYR A 281 13.73 -3.78 -19.04
C TYR A 281 13.66 -2.29 -19.43
N VAL A 282 12.88 -1.51 -18.71
CA VAL A 282 12.84 -0.05 -18.83
C VAL A 282 13.05 0.60 -17.48
N PHE A 283 14.00 1.53 -17.36
CA PHE A 283 14.12 2.40 -16.19
C PHE A 283 14.47 3.81 -16.64
N ARG A 284 13.67 4.79 -16.22
CA ARG A 284 14.00 6.23 -16.23
C ARG A 284 13.37 6.87 -15.00
N ALA A 285 13.98 7.93 -14.49
CA ALA A 285 13.43 8.67 -13.36
C ALA A 285 13.47 10.18 -13.64
N CYS A 286 12.52 10.86 -13.03
CA CYS A 286 12.43 12.29 -12.78
C CYS A 286 11.64 12.43 -11.46
#